data_AF-A0A3M7NWL4-F1
#
_entry.id   AF-A0A3M7NWL4-F1
#
_cell.length_a   1.000
_cell.length_b   1.000
_cell.length_c   1.000
_cell.angle_alpha   90.00
_cell.angle_beta   90.00
_cell.angle_gamma   90.00
#
_symmetry.space_group_name_H-M   'P 1'
#
loop_
_entity.id
_entity.type
_entity.pdbx_description
1 polymer ?
#
loop_
_entity_poly.entity_id
_entity_poly.type
_entity_poly.pdbx_seq_one_letter_code
_entity_poly.pdbx_strand_id
1 'polypeptide(L)'
;MDRKSHFVAPPALGLSNEHRHGSNAPWVPFANTYLHLKQLLELCQSEQQLRKEGYPEPAIAHSDMAKGKIPRPINLKQPQSQGWTELLGLVRRPSEKNCRITSAIIILDHSSSSDACAVPDASLSTANQPALLNKTKQRLAIAIDCEMGTAATGDSELIRLSAIDVFTKETLIDKIVKPEGEMRHLNTKYSGVTWKDIREAKARGDCFLHKEAARQALFRFVGLNTIIVTHGGSNDFNALRWIHPRIIDTFVLYQDRRKSLQQAEQLASDLMEAKQLNITVEEVQQRREAKAEADKLATAATLAATKQMDASPEPKKNRREKRAPGGLSLKALVKEYANIDIQTGYGHNSLEDAFGCRELAIRFILAEPEVSQYLARCNEPCDTS
;
A
#
# COMPACT_ATOMS: atom_id res chain seq x y z
N MET A 1 46.13 14.27 50.14
CA MET A 1 45.50 15.58 49.84
C MET A 1 45.76 15.90 48.37
N ASP A 2 44.70 16.21 47.65
CA ASP A 2 44.61 16.76 46.28
C ASP A 2 45.53 16.23 45.16
N ARG A 3 44.91 15.55 44.19
CA ARG A 3 45.25 15.68 42.76
C ARG A 3 43.97 15.90 41.96
N LYS A 4 43.79 17.14 41.50
CA LYS A 4 42.80 17.52 40.48
C LYS A 4 43.22 16.92 39.14
N SER A 5 42.34 16.13 38.52
CA SER A 5 42.41 15.83 37.08
C SER A 5 41.25 16.54 36.38
N HIS A 6 41.57 17.65 35.70
CA HIS A 6 40.68 18.27 34.73
C HIS A 6 40.54 17.34 33.52
N PHE A 7 39.32 16.88 33.26
CA PHE A 7 38.98 16.22 32.00
C PHE A 7 38.70 17.30 30.96
N VAL A 8 39.62 17.48 30.02
CA VAL A 8 39.47 18.37 28.86
C VAL A 8 38.69 17.59 27.80
N ALA A 9 37.49 18.05 27.45
CA ALA A 9 36.73 17.51 26.33
C ALA A 9 37.43 17.88 25.01
N PRO A 10 37.57 16.94 24.04
CA PRO A 10 38.16 17.25 22.75
C PRO A 10 37.23 18.18 21.94
N PRO A 11 37.79 19.06 21.09
CA PRO A 11 37.03 20.05 20.34
C PRO A 11 36.10 19.37 19.32
N ALA A 12 34.85 19.84 19.28
CA ALA A 12 33.88 19.46 18.27
C ALA A 12 34.41 19.81 16.89
N LEU A 13 34.65 18.77 16.07
CA LEU A 13 34.87 18.93 14.64
C LEU A 13 33.57 19.50 14.06
N GLY A 14 33.64 20.77 13.67
CA GLY A 14 32.58 21.48 12.96
C GLY A 14 32.32 20.80 11.62
N LEU A 15 31.21 20.08 11.54
CA LEU A 15 30.58 19.80 10.26
C LEU A 15 29.68 20.98 9.94
N SER A 16 30.12 21.73 8.93
CA SER A 16 29.45 22.86 8.33
C SER A 16 28.00 22.51 7.97
N ASN A 17 27.14 23.43 8.35
CA ASN A 17 25.71 23.44 8.18
C ASN A 17 25.36 23.79 6.73
N GLU A 18 25.55 22.88 5.77
CA GLU A 18 25.13 23.11 4.38
C GLU A 18 24.46 21.87 3.78
N HIS A 19 23.36 22.13 3.07
CA HIS A 19 22.50 21.20 2.31
C HIS A 19 21.32 20.55 3.07
N ARG A 20 20.46 21.40 3.62
CA ARG A 20 19.01 21.13 3.64
C ARG A 20 18.47 21.16 2.22
N HIS A 21 18.52 20.05 1.50
CA HIS A 21 17.57 19.76 0.42
C HIS A 21 16.97 18.40 0.75
N GLY A 22 15.75 18.45 1.32
CA GLY A 22 15.00 17.27 1.73
C GLY A 22 14.77 16.36 0.55
N SER A 23 15.41 15.20 0.54
CA SER A 23 14.99 14.08 -0.27
C SER A 23 13.58 13.68 0.17
N ASN A 24 12.56 14.01 -0.62
CA ASN A 24 11.17 13.57 -0.48
C ASN A 24 10.97 12.05 -0.70
N ALA A 25 12.00 11.23 -0.46
CA ALA A 25 11.88 9.79 -0.55
C ALA A 25 11.12 9.28 0.69
N PRO A 26 9.99 8.56 0.53
CA PRO A 26 9.29 7.99 1.66
C PRO A 26 10.22 7.01 2.40
N TRP A 27 10.41 7.21 3.70
CA TRP A 27 11.27 6.43 4.61
C TRP A 27 10.76 4.99 4.88
N VAL A 28 9.84 4.49 4.05
CA VAL A 28 9.14 3.21 4.21
C VAL A 28 9.17 2.49 2.86
N PRO A 29 9.48 1.18 2.81
CA PRO A 29 9.76 0.47 1.56
C PRO A 29 8.47 0.09 0.82
N PHE A 30 7.71 1.07 0.35
CA PHE A 30 6.56 0.86 -0.54
C PHE A 30 6.96 0.37 -1.93
N ALA A 31 8.24 0.53 -2.29
CA ALA A 31 8.80 0.07 -3.58
C ALA A 31 8.63 -1.44 -3.82
N ASN A 32 8.59 -2.25 -2.74
CA ASN A 32 8.45 -3.70 -2.83
C ASN A 32 6.99 -4.18 -2.80
N THR A 33 6.03 -3.27 -3.01
CA THR A 33 4.59 -3.59 -2.97
C THR A 33 4.22 -4.79 -3.86
N TYR A 34 4.78 -4.89 -5.07
CA TYR A 34 4.51 -6.00 -5.99
C TYR A 34 5.09 -7.33 -5.54
N LEU A 35 6.29 -7.32 -4.92
CA LEU A 35 6.89 -8.52 -4.34
C LEU A 35 5.98 -9.10 -3.25
N HIS A 36 5.49 -8.24 -2.36
CA HIS A 36 4.58 -8.66 -1.28
C HIS A 36 3.20 -9.04 -1.80
N LEU A 37 2.73 -8.41 -2.88
CA LEU A 37 1.49 -8.81 -3.56
C LEU A 37 1.59 -10.25 -4.10
N LYS A 38 2.73 -10.63 -4.69
CA LYS A 38 2.98 -12.01 -5.13
C LYS A 38 2.95 -12.99 -3.96
N GLN A 39 3.57 -12.64 -2.83
CA GLN A 39 3.50 -13.44 -1.60
C GLN A 39 2.06 -13.58 -1.09
N LEU A 40 1.28 -12.49 -1.12
CA LEU A 40 -0.14 -12.54 -0.75
C LEU A 40 -0.95 -13.45 -1.69
N LEU A 41 -0.67 -13.42 -3.00
CA LEU A 41 -1.27 -14.34 -3.97
C LEU A 41 -0.93 -15.81 -3.65
N GLU A 42 0.33 -16.12 -3.36
CA GLU A 42 0.76 -17.47 -2.97
C GLU A 42 0.01 -17.97 -1.72
N LEU A 43 -0.22 -17.09 -0.74
CA LEU A 43 -1.05 -17.39 0.44
C LEU A 43 -2.52 -17.63 0.08
N CYS A 44 -3.12 -16.80 -0.78
CA CYS A 44 -4.49 -17.00 -1.26
C CYS A 44 -4.66 -18.34 -1.99
N GLN A 45 -3.70 -18.71 -2.85
CA GLN A 45 -3.72 -19.98 -3.58
C GLN A 45 -3.59 -21.17 -2.62
N SER A 46 -2.68 -21.08 -1.65
CA SER A 46 -2.49 -22.10 -0.62
C SER A 46 -3.76 -22.32 0.20
N GLU A 47 -4.45 -21.24 0.61
CA GLU A 47 -5.71 -21.33 1.35
C GLU A 47 -6.83 -21.98 0.51
N GLN A 48 -6.95 -21.60 -0.78
CA GLN A 48 -7.91 -22.22 -1.69
C GLN A 48 -7.65 -23.71 -1.90
N GLN A 49 -6.38 -24.10 -1.97
CA GLN A 49 -5.99 -25.50 -2.07
C GLN A 49 -6.36 -26.27 -0.81
N LEU A 50 -6.08 -25.73 0.39
CA LEU A 50 -6.49 -26.34 1.66
C LEU A 50 -8.01 -26.50 1.76
N ARG A 51 -8.79 -25.52 1.28
CA ARG A 51 -10.26 -25.60 1.19
C ARG A 51 -10.72 -26.73 0.27
N LYS A 52 -10.06 -26.92 -0.89
CA LYS A 52 -10.35 -28.03 -1.81
C LYS A 52 -9.99 -29.39 -1.21
N GLU A 53 -8.95 -29.45 -0.38
CA GLU A 53 -8.49 -30.65 0.34
C GLU A 53 -9.33 -30.96 1.58
N GLY A 54 -10.36 -30.16 1.88
CA GLY A 54 -11.35 -30.45 2.93
C GLY A 54 -11.02 -29.93 4.32
N TYR A 55 -10.04 -29.04 4.46
CA TYR A 55 -9.75 -28.38 5.74
C TYR A 55 -10.86 -27.38 6.12
N PRO A 56 -11.44 -27.46 7.33
CA PRO A 56 -12.54 -26.60 7.75
C PRO A 56 -12.06 -25.15 7.98
N GLU A 57 -12.93 -24.18 7.67
CA GLU A 57 -12.69 -22.78 8.08
C GLU A 57 -12.57 -22.70 9.61
N PRO A 58 -11.67 -21.85 10.15
CA PRO A 58 -11.67 -21.56 11.58
C PRO A 58 -13.04 -21.00 11.94
N ALA A 59 -13.76 -21.69 12.82
CA ALA A 59 -15.10 -21.29 13.24
C ALA A 59 -15.04 -19.89 13.85
N ILE A 60 -15.50 -18.88 13.11
CA ILE A 60 -15.69 -17.54 13.62
C ILE A 60 -16.77 -17.64 14.70
N ALA A 61 -16.41 -17.32 15.95
CA ALA A 61 -17.38 -17.29 17.04
C ALA A 61 -18.50 -16.30 16.68
N HIS A 62 -19.69 -16.83 16.44
CA HIS A 62 -20.88 -16.09 16.00
C HIS A 62 -21.38 -14.99 16.98
N SER A 63 -20.69 -14.76 18.10
CA SER A 63 -21.03 -13.71 19.07
C SER A 63 -20.68 -12.30 18.62
N ASP A 64 -19.77 -12.13 17.64
CA ASP A 64 -19.24 -10.80 17.29
C ASP A 64 -19.95 -10.14 16.07
N MET A 65 -20.90 -10.84 15.45
CA MET A 65 -21.71 -10.31 14.33
C MET A 65 -22.95 -9.51 14.77
N ALA A 66 -23.19 -9.38 16.08
CA ALA A 66 -24.30 -8.64 16.64
C ALA A 66 -23.96 -7.15 16.86
N LYS A 67 -23.57 -6.43 15.80
CA LYS A 67 -23.62 -4.96 15.67
C LYS A 67 -23.55 -4.64 14.17
N GLY A 68 -24.72 -4.69 13.53
CA GLY A 68 -24.85 -4.69 12.07
C GLY A 68 -24.27 -3.47 11.36
N LYS A 69 -23.45 -3.74 10.33
CA LYS A 69 -23.43 -3.15 8.98
C LYS A 69 -22.16 -3.61 8.27
N ILE A 70 -22.11 -4.89 7.87
CA ILE A 70 -21.19 -5.36 6.83
C ILE A 70 -22.06 -6.08 5.80
N PRO A 71 -22.08 -5.67 4.53
CA PRO A 71 -22.88 -6.35 3.52
C PRO A 71 -22.42 -7.81 3.39
N ARG A 72 -23.39 -8.73 3.32
CA ARG A 72 -23.16 -10.17 3.15
C ARG A 72 -22.33 -10.41 1.88
N PRO A 73 -21.49 -11.46 1.82
CA PRO A 73 -20.75 -11.81 0.61
C PRO A 73 -21.72 -12.02 -0.55
N ILE A 74 -21.56 -11.23 -1.60
CA ILE A 74 -22.29 -11.39 -2.86
C ILE A 74 -21.75 -12.66 -3.52
N ASN A 75 -22.67 -13.57 -3.83
CA ASN A 75 -22.38 -14.80 -4.56
C ASN A 75 -21.75 -14.44 -5.91
N LEU A 76 -20.47 -14.80 -6.08
CA LEU A 76 -19.70 -14.58 -7.31
C LEU A 76 -20.26 -15.45 -8.43
N LYS A 77 -21.27 -14.96 -9.16
CA LYS A 77 -21.50 -15.44 -10.52
C LYS A 77 -20.37 -14.86 -11.39
N GLN A 78 -19.57 -15.75 -11.97
CA GLN A 78 -18.52 -15.44 -12.93
C GLN A 78 -19.05 -14.48 -14.01
N PRO A 79 -18.38 -13.36 -14.33
CA PRO A 79 -18.76 -12.56 -15.48
C PRO A 79 -18.45 -13.36 -16.75
N GLN A 80 -19.45 -13.47 -17.64
CA GLN A 80 -19.27 -14.07 -18.95
C GLN A 80 -18.30 -13.22 -19.77
N SER A 81 -17.19 -13.83 -20.16
CA SER A 81 -16.22 -13.27 -21.08
C SER A 81 -16.84 -13.14 -22.48
N GLN A 82 -17.17 -11.94 -22.91
CA GLN A 82 -17.31 -11.63 -24.32
C GLN A 82 -16.50 -10.37 -24.66
N GLY A 83 -15.51 -10.55 -25.54
CA GLY A 83 -15.07 -9.50 -26.46
C GLY A 83 -13.75 -8.79 -26.20
N TRP A 84 -12.62 -9.50 -26.02
CA TRP A 84 -11.27 -8.92 -26.23
C TRP A 84 -10.21 -9.91 -26.76
N THR A 85 -10.58 -11.16 -27.08
CA THR A 85 -9.62 -12.22 -27.46
C THR A 85 -9.06 -12.13 -28.88
N GLU A 86 -9.51 -11.20 -29.73
CA GLU A 86 -9.12 -11.18 -31.16
C GLU A 86 -7.88 -10.34 -31.50
N LEU A 87 -7.32 -9.56 -30.56
CA LEU A 87 -6.16 -8.70 -30.83
C LEU A 87 -4.80 -9.23 -30.34
N LEU A 88 -4.76 -10.33 -29.59
CA LEU A 88 -3.52 -10.92 -29.04
C LEU A 88 -2.98 -12.14 -29.82
N GLY A 89 -3.55 -12.44 -30.99
CA GLY A 89 -3.23 -13.64 -31.79
C GLY A 89 -1.96 -13.60 -32.65
N LEU A 90 -1.08 -12.59 -32.53
CA LEU A 90 0.00 -12.35 -33.49
C LEU A 90 1.41 -12.20 -32.89
N VAL A 91 1.72 -12.97 -31.84
CA VAL A 91 3.12 -13.20 -31.43
C VAL A 91 3.40 -14.70 -31.43
N ARG A 92 4.08 -15.17 -32.48
CA ARG A 92 4.60 -16.54 -32.57
C ARG A 92 5.76 -16.71 -31.57
N ARG A 93 5.68 -17.75 -30.73
CA ARG A 93 6.80 -18.21 -29.87
C ARG A 93 7.86 -18.94 -30.69
N PRO A 94 9.17 -18.77 -30.43
CA PRO A 94 10.17 -19.77 -30.74
C PRO A 94 10.24 -20.85 -29.65
N SER A 95 10.61 -22.06 -30.08
CA SER A 95 10.51 -23.34 -29.37
C SER A 95 11.47 -23.53 -28.18
N GLU A 96 10.96 -24.21 -27.16
CA GLU A 96 11.67 -24.82 -26.02
C GLU A 96 12.83 -25.74 -26.44
N LYS A 97 13.98 -25.71 -25.73
CA LYS A 97 14.76 -26.90 -25.35
C LYS A 97 15.55 -26.70 -24.03
N ASN A 98 15.27 -27.60 -23.08
CA ASN A 98 16.10 -28.15 -22.00
C ASN A 98 16.93 -27.24 -21.07
N CYS A 99 16.70 -27.36 -19.76
CA CYS A 99 17.72 -27.94 -18.88
C CYS A 99 17.12 -28.46 -17.56
N ARG A 100 17.57 -29.66 -17.17
CA ARG A 100 17.10 -30.44 -16.01
C ARG A 100 17.80 -30.00 -14.73
N ILE A 101 17.04 -30.05 -13.63
CA ILE A 101 17.55 -29.97 -12.25
C ILE A 101 18.08 -31.36 -11.86
N THR A 102 19.25 -31.40 -11.22
CA THR A 102 19.59 -32.47 -10.27
C THR A 102 20.39 -31.90 -9.10
N SER A 103 19.96 -32.33 -7.91
CA SER A 103 20.36 -32.03 -6.54
C SER A 103 21.76 -32.54 -6.17
N ALA A 104 22.40 -31.93 -5.16
CA ALA A 104 22.95 -32.60 -3.97
C ALA A 104 23.76 -31.64 -3.08
N ILE A 105 23.42 -31.61 -1.79
CA ILE A 105 24.25 -31.09 -0.69
C ILE A 105 24.86 -32.30 0.02
N ILE A 106 26.14 -32.21 0.39
CA ILE A 106 26.75 -33.04 1.43
C ILE A 106 27.42 -32.10 2.43
N ILE A 107 26.93 -32.11 3.68
CA ILE A 107 27.68 -31.71 4.87
C ILE A 107 27.96 -33.01 5.63
N LEU A 108 29.23 -33.28 5.95
CA LEU A 108 29.61 -34.29 6.93
C LEU A 108 29.93 -33.59 8.24
N ASP A 109 29.27 -34.07 9.28
CA ASP A 109 29.41 -33.68 10.67
C ASP A 109 30.11 -34.83 11.41
N HIS A 110 31.05 -34.52 12.29
CA HIS A 110 31.47 -35.46 13.35
C HIS A 110 31.89 -34.67 14.60
N SER A 111 31.33 -35.14 15.71
CA SER A 111 31.23 -34.53 17.02
C SER A 111 32.44 -34.77 17.93
N SER A 112 32.70 -33.85 18.87
CA SER A 112 32.79 -34.20 20.30
C SER A 112 32.87 -32.95 21.22
N SER A 113 31.99 -33.00 22.23
CA SER A 113 31.91 -32.34 23.55
C SER A 113 32.72 -31.09 23.95
N SER A 114 31.98 -30.23 24.67
CA SER A 114 32.29 -29.20 25.68
C SER A 114 32.58 -27.75 25.24
N ASP A 115 31.80 -26.87 25.88
CA ASP A 115 31.85 -25.40 25.98
C ASP A 115 31.16 -24.49 24.94
N ALA A 116 30.35 -23.58 25.50
CA ALA A 116 29.88 -22.26 25.04
C ALA A 116 28.79 -22.12 23.94
N CYS A 117 27.80 -21.28 24.30
CA CYS A 117 26.95 -20.41 23.47
C CYS A 117 26.32 -21.00 22.20
N ALA A 118 25.10 -21.53 22.31
CA ALA A 118 24.28 -21.92 21.16
C ALA A 118 23.42 -20.76 20.64
N VAL A 119 23.83 -20.22 19.50
CA VAL A 119 22.99 -19.52 18.53
C VAL A 119 22.12 -20.56 17.80
N PRO A 120 20.80 -20.37 17.64
CA PRO A 120 20.01 -21.26 16.79
C PRO A 120 20.13 -20.78 15.33
N ASP A 121 20.96 -21.48 14.55
CA ASP A 121 21.06 -21.30 13.09
C ASP A 121 20.14 -22.27 12.34
N ALA A 122 19.74 -21.80 11.16
CA ALA A 122 18.62 -22.20 10.34
C ALA A 122 18.87 -23.49 9.55
N SER A 123 18.04 -24.50 9.82
CA SER A 123 17.66 -25.48 8.79
C SER A 123 16.23 -25.96 9.05
N LEU A 124 15.26 -25.17 8.59
CA LEU A 124 13.84 -25.54 8.59
C LEU A 124 13.42 -25.89 7.17
N SER A 125 12.95 -27.12 7.02
CA SER A 125 12.34 -27.63 5.80
C SER A 125 11.21 -26.72 5.32
N THR A 126 11.23 -26.39 4.04
CA THR A 126 10.27 -25.52 3.34
C THR A 126 8.89 -26.18 3.13
N ALA A 127 8.57 -27.23 3.89
CA ALA A 127 7.31 -27.98 3.77
C ALA A 127 6.40 -27.86 5.01
N ASN A 128 6.84 -27.20 6.08
CA ASN A 128 6.10 -27.13 7.36
C ASN A 128 5.73 -25.70 7.82
N GLN A 129 5.66 -24.72 6.91
CA GLN A 129 5.35 -23.34 7.29
C GLN A 129 3.89 -23.01 7.70
N PRO A 130 2.82 -23.77 7.38
CA PRO A 130 1.50 -23.44 7.92
C PRO A 130 1.35 -23.81 9.41
N ALA A 131 2.19 -24.72 9.93
CA ALA A 131 2.03 -25.26 11.29
C ALA A 131 2.72 -24.44 12.39
N LEU A 132 3.75 -23.62 12.07
CA LEU A 132 4.44 -22.80 13.08
C LEU A 132 3.65 -21.53 13.45
N LEU A 133 2.71 -21.10 12.60
CA LEU A 133 1.82 -19.97 12.86
C LEU A 133 0.81 -20.25 14.00
N ASN A 134 0.62 -21.51 14.38
CA ASN A 134 -0.31 -21.91 15.44
C ASN A 134 0.22 -21.73 16.88
N LYS A 135 1.45 -21.24 17.09
CA LYS A 135 1.94 -20.84 18.43
C LYS A 135 1.82 -19.35 18.72
N THR A 136 1.59 -18.52 17.72
CA THR A 136 1.55 -17.05 17.84
C THR A 136 0.19 -16.54 17.39
N LYS A 137 -0.43 -15.59 18.11
CA LYS A 137 -1.64 -14.88 17.64
C LYS A 137 -1.41 -13.99 16.39
N GLN A 138 -0.25 -14.11 15.75
CA GLN A 138 0.12 -13.34 14.58
C GLN A 138 -0.70 -13.77 13.37
N ARG A 139 -1.06 -12.79 12.54
CA ARG A 139 -1.79 -12.99 11.30
C ARG A 139 -0.84 -13.07 10.13
N LEU A 140 -1.26 -13.78 9.08
CA LEU A 140 -0.53 -13.86 7.82
C LEU A 140 -0.51 -12.53 7.08
N ALA A 141 -1.67 -11.85 7.03
CA ALA A 141 -1.81 -10.54 6.45
C ALA A 141 -2.89 -9.72 7.17
N ILE A 142 -2.61 -8.45 7.42
CA ILE A 142 -3.57 -7.52 8.01
C ILE A 142 -3.69 -6.26 7.15
N ALA A 143 -4.88 -5.66 7.09
CA ALA A 143 -5.07 -4.34 6.52
C ALA A 143 -5.23 -3.32 7.63
N ILE A 144 -4.58 -2.17 7.49
CA ILE A 144 -4.60 -1.10 8.49
C ILE A 144 -4.99 0.23 7.87
N ASP A 145 -5.55 1.09 8.69
CA ASP A 145 -5.75 2.51 8.42
C ASP A 145 -5.74 3.30 9.73
N CYS A 146 -5.20 4.50 9.69
CA CYS A 146 -5.07 5.41 10.81
C CYS A 146 -5.80 6.72 10.53
N GLU A 147 -6.48 7.23 11.56
CA GLU A 147 -6.90 8.63 11.55
C GLU A 147 -5.89 9.48 12.30
N MET A 148 -5.60 10.66 11.74
CA MET A 148 -4.66 11.61 12.30
C MET A 148 -5.25 12.99 12.51
N GLY A 149 -4.91 13.60 13.65
CA GLY A 149 -5.05 15.02 13.89
C GLY A 149 -3.73 15.76 13.62
N THR A 150 -3.75 17.07 13.82
CA THR A 150 -2.57 17.93 13.74
C THR A 150 -2.21 18.43 15.14
N ALA A 151 -1.02 18.11 15.60
CA ALA A 151 -0.45 18.59 16.85
C ALA A 151 -0.20 20.10 16.82
N ALA A 152 -0.02 20.73 17.98
CA ALA A 152 0.33 22.14 18.09
C ALA A 152 1.63 22.47 17.34
N THR A 153 2.58 21.53 17.32
CA THR A 153 3.84 21.61 16.56
C THR A 153 3.64 21.64 15.04
N GLY A 154 2.47 21.19 14.56
CA GLY A 154 2.16 21.00 13.15
C GLY A 154 2.32 19.56 12.67
N ASP A 155 2.87 18.66 13.50
CA ASP A 155 3.04 17.26 13.15
C ASP A 155 1.70 16.50 13.08
N SER A 156 1.67 15.42 12.30
CA SER A 156 0.55 14.49 12.26
C SER A 156 0.57 13.59 13.50
N GLU A 157 -0.51 13.56 14.26
CA GLU A 157 -0.63 12.80 15.51
C GLU A 157 -1.75 11.75 15.37
N LEU A 158 -1.43 10.50 15.73
CA LEU A 158 -2.35 9.36 15.68
C LEU A 158 -3.52 9.55 16.66
N ILE A 159 -4.75 9.48 16.17
CA ILE A 159 -5.96 9.62 17.00
C ILE A 159 -6.95 8.45 16.88
N ARG A 160 -6.82 7.59 15.87
CA ARG A 160 -7.53 6.31 15.78
C ARG A 160 -6.69 5.31 14.98
N LEU A 161 -6.75 4.05 15.38
CA LEU A 161 -6.13 2.94 14.66
C LEU A 161 -7.17 1.87 14.42
N SER A 162 -7.29 1.42 13.17
CA SER A 162 -8.05 0.24 12.81
C SER A 162 -7.17 -0.79 12.10
N ALA A 163 -7.36 -2.05 12.43
CA ALA A 163 -6.66 -3.18 11.83
C ALA A 163 -7.61 -4.36 11.67
N ILE A 164 -7.61 -4.98 10.50
CA ILE A 164 -8.44 -6.14 10.19
C ILE A 164 -7.57 -7.27 9.64
N ASP A 165 -7.96 -8.51 9.90
CA ASP A 165 -7.35 -9.66 9.23
C ASP A 165 -7.79 -9.72 7.76
N VAL A 166 -6.84 -9.93 6.85
CA VAL A 166 -7.14 -9.92 5.40
C VAL A 166 -7.99 -11.13 5.00
N PHE A 167 -7.78 -12.30 5.60
CA PHE A 167 -8.44 -13.54 5.18
C PHE A 167 -9.79 -13.71 5.86
N THR A 168 -9.84 -13.61 7.20
CA THR A 168 -11.05 -13.83 8.00
C THR A 168 -11.95 -12.61 8.06
N LYS A 169 -11.45 -11.42 7.72
CA LYS A 169 -12.14 -10.12 7.88
C LYS A 169 -12.45 -9.76 9.33
N GLU A 170 -11.84 -10.45 10.29
CA GLU A 170 -11.97 -10.16 11.71
C GLU A 170 -11.39 -8.76 12.01
N THR A 171 -12.14 -7.95 12.75
CA THR A 171 -11.63 -6.69 13.30
C THR A 171 -10.70 -6.98 14.47
N LEU A 172 -9.40 -6.77 14.27
CA LEU A 172 -8.38 -7.00 15.29
C LEU A 172 -8.25 -5.80 16.24
N ILE A 173 -8.33 -4.60 15.68
CA ILE A 173 -8.26 -3.33 16.42
C ILE A 173 -9.22 -2.34 15.75
N ASP A 174 -10.02 -1.64 16.55
CA ASP A 174 -10.72 -0.41 16.14
C ASP A 174 -10.90 0.47 17.37
N LYS A 175 -9.89 1.31 17.66
CA LYS A 175 -9.86 2.08 18.90
C LYS A 175 -9.32 3.49 18.69
N ILE A 176 -9.86 4.41 19.47
CA ILE A 176 -9.30 5.76 19.60
C ILE A 176 -7.94 5.69 20.31
N VAL A 177 -7.03 6.53 19.85
CA VAL A 177 -5.75 6.80 20.47
C VAL A 177 -5.80 8.19 21.08
N LYS A 178 -5.54 8.29 22.38
CA LYS A 178 -5.44 9.59 23.04
C LYS A 178 -4.13 10.26 22.55
N PRO A 179 -4.20 11.50 22.01
CA PRO A 179 -3.00 12.25 21.63
C PRO A 179 -2.16 12.57 22.87
N GLU A 180 -0.84 12.50 22.73
CA GLU A 180 0.10 12.76 23.83
C GLU A 180 0.34 14.25 24.05
N GLY A 181 0.39 15.02 22.95
CA GLY A 181 0.63 16.46 22.96
C GLY A 181 -0.62 17.30 22.82
N GLU A 182 -0.45 18.63 22.93
CA GLU A 182 -1.49 19.58 22.58
C GLU A 182 -1.83 19.49 21.10
N MET A 183 -3.12 19.53 20.78
CA MET A 183 -3.62 19.41 19.41
C MET A 183 -4.09 20.76 18.90
N ARG A 184 -3.74 21.08 17.65
CA ARG A 184 -4.27 22.25 16.93
C ARG A 184 -5.67 21.98 16.41
N HIS A 185 -5.88 20.84 15.74
CA HIS A 185 -7.19 20.36 15.32
C HIS A 185 -7.13 18.84 15.07
N LEU A 186 -8.19 18.12 15.41
CA LEU A 186 -8.38 16.70 15.08
C LEU A 186 -8.66 16.39 13.60
N ASN A 187 -8.74 17.38 12.72
CA ASN A 187 -9.17 17.22 11.33
C ASN A 187 -10.52 16.51 11.14
N THR A 188 -11.48 16.67 12.05
CA THR A 188 -12.75 15.91 12.13
C THR A 188 -13.51 15.73 10.81
N LYS A 189 -13.50 16.73 9.92
CA LYS A 189 -14.14 16.63 8.60
C LYS A 189 -13.53 15.53 7.71
N TYR A 190 -12.29 15.17 7.97
CA TYR A 190 -11.55 14.07 7.35
C TYR A 190 -11.45 12.90 8.30
N SER A 191 -11.05 13.10 9.56
CA SER A 191 -10.79 11.99 10.48
C SER A 191 -12.02 11.30 11.06
N GLY A 192 -13.18 11.96 11.00
CA GLY A 192 -14.39 11.48 11.70
C GLY A 192 -14.31 11.51 13.23
N VAL A 193 -13.17 11.89 13.83
CA VAL A 193 -12.96 11.89 15.29
C VAL A 193 -13.20 13.27 15.88
N THR A 194 -14.01 13.33 16.93
CA THR A 194 -14.27 14.54 17.72
C THR A 194 -13.62 14.48 19.11
N TRP A 195 -13.48 15.64 19.75
CA TRP A 195 -13.06 15.72 21.15
C TRP A 195 -14.03 15.03 22.11
N LYS A 196 -15.31 14.91 21.73
CA LYS A 196 -16.31 14.18 22.52
C LYS A 196 -16.00 12.69 22.48
N ASP A 197 -15.70 12.14 21.31
CA ASP A 197 -15.38 10.71 21.15
C ASP A 197 -14.14 10.34 21.96
N ILE A 198 -13.09 11.16 21.94
CA ILE A 198 -11.87 10.93 22.74
C ILE A 198 -12.19 10.92 24.24
N ARG A 199 -12.98 11.90 24.72
CA ARG A 199 -13.36 11.99 26.15
C ARG A 199 -14.21 10.80 26.59
N GLU A 200 -15.17 10.40 25.76
CA GLU A 200 -16.04 9.25 26.05
C GLU A 200 -15.28 7.93 26.01
N ALA A 201 -14.43 7.72 25.01
CA ALA A 201 -13.58 6.52 24.93
C ALA A 201 -12.66 6.42 26.15
N LYS A 202 -12.05 7.54 26.57
CA LYS A 202 -11.25 7.60 27.80
C LYS A 202 -12.08 7.30 29.05
N ALA A 203 -13.28 7.88 29.17
CA ALA A 203 -14.15 7.64 30.33
C ALA A 203 -14.61 6.18 30.45
N ARG A 204 -14.80 5.49 29.31
CA ARG A 204 -15.13 4.06 29.26
C ARG A 204 -13.93 3.13 29.44
N GLY A 205 -12.70 3.66 29.46
CA GLY A 205 -11.48 2.84 29.41
C GLY A 205 -11.28 2.11 28.06
N ASP A 206 -11.94 2.61 27.00
CA ASP A 206 -12.00 2.00 25.67
C ASP A 206 -11.15 2.79 24.65
N CYS A 207 -9.95 3.20 25.05
CA CYS A 207 -8.99 3.87 24.18
C CYS A 207 -7.56 3.48 24.54
N PHE A 208 -6.63 3.65 23.59
CA PHE A 208 -5.21 3.61 23.91
C PHE A 208 -4.78 4.94 24.52
N LEU A 209 -4.04 4.90 25.63
CA LEU A 209 -3.64 6.12 26.36
C LEU A 209 -2.55 6.92 25.66
N HIS A 210 -1.81 6.27 24.75
CA HIS A 210 -0.72 6.84 23.97
C HIS A 210 -0.50 5.98 22.72
N LYS A 211 0.17 6.54 21.70
CA LYS A 211 0.49 5.83 20.46
C LYS A 211 1.27 4.54 20.70
N GLU A 212 2.18 4.53 21.68
CA GLU A 212 2.96 3.33 22.00
C GLU A 212 2.09 2.14 22.44
N ALA A 213 1.00 2.39 23.19
CA ALA A 213 0.07 1.33 23.58
C ALA A 213 -0.70 0.78 22.36
N ALA A 214 -1.04 1.64 21.41
CA ALA A 214 -1.67 1.23 20.15
C ALA A 214 -0.73 0.32 19.33
N ARG A 215 0.56 0.65 19.27
CA ARG A 215 1.59 -0.17 18.60
C ARG A 215 1.76 -1.53 19.26
N GLN A 216 1.90 -1.55 20.57
CA GLN A 216 2.01 -2.80 21.33
C GLN A 216 0.79 -3.70 21.09
N ALA A 217 -0.42 -3.12 21.05
CA ALA A 217 -1.62 -3.87 20.72
C ALA A 217 -1.59 -4.42 19.28
N LEU A 218 -1.15 -3.62 18.31
CA LEU A 218 -0.98 -4.03 16.91
C LEU A 218 0.03 -5.17 16.76
N PHE A 219 1.19 -5.07 17.42
CA PHE A 219 2.28 -6.05 17.34
C PHE A 219 1.96 -7.41 17.97
N ARG A 220 0.85 -7.53 18.71
CA ARG A 220 0.33 -8.85 19.12
C ARG A 220 -0.16 -9.69 17.94
N PHE A 221 -0.54 -9.02 16.85
CA PHE A 221 -1.02 -9.64 15.62
C PHE A 221 0.01 -9.59 14.48
N VAL A 222 1.08 -8.83 14.64
CA VAL A 222 2.07 -8.58 13.58
C VAL A 222 3.42 -9.16 13.95
N GLY A 223 3.94 -10.04 13.10
CA GLY A 223 5.33 -10.49 13.12
C GLY A 223 6.10 -9.96 11.91
N LEU A 224 7.40 -10.26 11.83
CA LEU A 224 8.28 -9.87 10.71
C LEU A 224 7.77 -10.36 9.35
N ASN A 225 7.04 -11.48 9.34
CA ASN A 225 6.53 -12.11 8.13
C ASN A 225 5.09 -11.72 7.78
N THR A 226 4.38 -11.03 8.68
CA THR A 226 3.00 -10.57 8.43
C THR A 226 3.01 -9.53 7.31
N ILE A 227 2.13 -9.67 6.32
CA ILE A 227 1.98 -8.68 5.25
C ILE A 227 1.02 -7.58 5.72
N ILE A 228 1.39 -6.31 5.53
CA ILE A 228 0.55 -5.16 5.89
C ILE A 228 -0.02 -4.54 4.62
N VAL A 229 -1.33 -4.44 4.54
CA VAL A 229 -2.06 -3.80 3.44
C VAL A 229 -2.54 -2.43 3.88
N THR A 230 -2.33 -1.40 3.04
CA THR A 230 -2.73 -0.02 3.31
C THR A 230 -3.02 0.72 1.99
N HIS A 231 -3.38 2.01 2.06
CA HIS A 231 -3.61 2.86 0.90
C HIS A 231 -2.97 4.25 1.11
N GLY A 232 -1.83 4.51 0.48
CA GLY A 232 -1.07 5.73 0.71
C GLY A 232 -0.46 5.78 2.11
N GLY A 233 0.05 4.64 2.60
CA GLY A 233 0.31 4.40 4.02
C GLY A 233 1.45 5.20 4.65
N SER A 234 2.13 6.08 3.89
CA SER A 234 3.26 6.87 4.38
C SER A 234 2.91 7.65 5.65
N ASN A 235 1.69 8.20 5.71
CA ASN A 235 1.24 8.96 6.88
C ASN A 235 0.92 8.03 8.06
N ASP A 236 0.30 6.88 7.81
CA ASP A 236 -0.02 5.87 8.82
C ASP A 236 1.24 5.36 9.53
N PHE A 237 2.24 4.94 8.75
CA PHE A 237 3.50 4.43 9.30
C PHE A 237 4.30 5.54 10.02
N ASN A 238 4.24 6.78 9.54
CA ASN A 238 4.84 7.92 10.23
C ASN A 238 4.13 8.24 11.55
N ALA A 239 2.80 8.22 11.59
CA ALA A 239 2.01 8.45 12.79
C ALA A 239 2.21 7.34 13.83
N LEU A 240 2.31 6.09 13.36
CA LEU A 240 2.70 4.93 14.16
C LEU A 240 4.20 4.91 14.47
N ARG A 241 5.04 5.77 13.89
CA ARG A 241 6.51 5.74 14.05
C ARG A 241 7.06 4.31 13.89
N TRP A 242 6.57 3.61 12.87
CA TRP A 242 6.77 2.18 12.65
C TRP A 242 7.35 1.91 11.27
N ILE A 243 8.34 1.02 11.22
CA ILE A 243 8.91 0.50 9.99
C ILE A 243 8.59 -0.98 9.92
N HIS A 244 8.05 -1.42 8.79
CA HIS A 244 7.72 -2.81 8.55
C HIS A 244 8.24 -3.27 7.18
N PRO A 245 8.88 -4.45 7.08
CA PRO A 245 9.50 -4.89 5.83
C PRO A 245 8.50 -5.29 4.74
N ARG A 246 7.30 -5.79 5.12
CA ARG A 246 6.34 -6.40 4.18
C ARG A 246 5.06 -5.59 4.03
N ILE A 247 5.07 -4.61 3.14
CA ILE A 247 3.94 -3.70 2.91
C ILE A 247 3.43 -3.82 1.48
N ILE A 248 2.11 -3.86 1.34
CA ILE A 248 1.36 -3.68 0.10
C ILE A 248 0.63 -2.34 0.20
N ASP A 249 1.02 -1.37 -0.63
CA ASP A 249 0.29 -0.11 -0.75
C ASP A 249 -0.62 -0.12 -1.99
N THR A 250 -1.92 -0.15 -1.75
CA THR A 250 -2.92 -0.19 -2.83
C THR A 250 -2.97 1.12 -3.64
N PHE A 251 -2.55 2.26 -3.09
CA PHE A 251 -2.43 3.49 -3.87
C PHE A 251 -1.37 3.33 -4.97
N VAL A 252 -0.19 2.79 -4.60
CA VAL A 252 0.90 2.51 -5.54
C VAL A 252 0.45 1.51 -6.59
N LEU A 253 -0.16 0.39 -6.17
CA LEU A 253 -0.66 -0.65 -7.08
C LEU A 253 -1.59 -0.09 -8.17
N TYR A 254 -2.60 0.68 -7.76
CA TYR A 254 -3.61 1.19 -8.69
C TYR A 254 -3.12 2.41 -9.49
N GLN A 255 -2.20 3.20 -8.93
CA GLN A 255 -1.53 4.25 -9.68
C GLN A 255 -0.74 3.66 -10.85
N ASP A 256 0.06 2.63 -10.60
CA ASP A 256 0.90 2.06 -11.64
C ASP A 256 0.08 1.20 -12.62
N ARG A 257 -0.97 0.50 -12.16
CA ARG A 257 -1.96 -0.14 -13.07
C ARG A 257 -2.54 0.86 -14.05
N ARG A 258 -2.99 2.03 -13.58
CA ARG A 258 -3.58 3.05 -14.46
C ARG A 258 -2.57 3.64 -15.44
N LYS A 259 -1.34 3.93 -15.00
CA LYS A 259 -0.28 4.38 -15.90
C LYS A 259 -0.03 3.37 -17.03
N SER A 260 0.06 2.09 -16.70
CA SER A 260 0.29 1.05 -17.71
C SER A 260 -0.89 0.86 -18.65
N LEU A 261 -2.13 1.00 -18.18
CA LEU A 261 -3.32 0.98 -19.05
C LEU A 261 -3.31 2.18 -20.01
N GLN A 262 -3.01 3.38 -19.52
CA GLN A 262 -2.90 4.59 -20.35
C GLN A 262 -1.81 4.46 -21.41
N GLN A 263 -0.64 3.92 -21.04
CA GLN A 263 0.45 3.65 -21.98
C GLN A 263 0.05 2.62 -23.05
N ALA A 264 -0.66 1.56 -22.66
CA ALA A 264 -1.13 0.54 -23.60
C ALA A 264 -2.18 1.09 -24.58
N GLU A 265 -3.11 1.92 -24.09
CA GLU A 265 -4.12 2.60 -24.93
C GLU A 265 -3.47 3.58 -25.90
N GLN A 266 -2.50 4.37 -25.42
CA GLN A 266 -1.73 5.29 -26.24
C GLN A 266 -0.95 4.55 -27.34
N LEU A 267 -0.25 3.47 -26.98
CA LEU A 267 0.46 2.63 -27.95
C LEU A 267 -0.49 2.01 -28.99
N ALA A 268 -1.67 1.54 -28.57
CA ALA A 268 -2.68 1.03 -29.49
C ALA A 268 -3.19 2.11 -30.45
N SER A 269 -3.40 3.34 -29.97
CA SER A 269 -3.74 4.48 -30.82
C SER A 269 -2.63 4.79 -31.82
N ASP A 270 -1.36 4.80 -31.39
CA ASP A 270 -0.23 5.10 -32.25
C ASP A 270 -0.05 4.02 -33.33
N LEU A 271 -0.23 2.74 -32.99
CA LEU A 271 -0.21 1.64 -33.94
C LEU A 271 -1.33 1.75 -35.00
N MET A 272 -2.52 2.21 -34.62
CA MET A 272 -3.63 2.42 -35.54
C MET A 272 -3.37 3.60 -36.48
N GLU A 273 -2.83 4.69 -35.96
CA GLU A 273 -2.48 5.89 -36.74
C GLU A 273 -1.32 5.61 -37.70
N ALA A 274 -0.28 4.91 -37.24
CA ALA A 274 0.85 4.47 -38.06
C ALA A 274 0.39 3.64 -39.27
N LYS A 275 -0.52 2.67 -39.03
CA LYS A 275 -1.14 1.87 -40.09
C LYS A 275 -1.96 2.71 -41.06
N GLN A 276 -2.73 3.67 -40.55
CA GLN A 276 -3.62 4.50 -41.38
C GLN A 276 -2.83 5.48 -42.28
N LEU A 277 -1.72 6.01 -41.77
CA LEU A 277 -0.86 6.95 -42.48
C LEU A 277 0.28 6.28 -43.25
N ASN A 278 0.43 4.95 -43.09
CA ASN A 278 1.54 4.17 -43.64
C ASN A 278 2.91 4.77 -43.26
N ILE A 279 3.05 5.15 -41.99
CA ILE A 279 4.27 5.66 -41.37
C ILE A 279 4.65 4.78 -40.17
N THR A 280 5.84 4.98 -39.63
CA THR A 280 6.31 4.26 -38.44
C THR A 280 5.64 4.78 -37.16
N VAL A 281 5.62 3.97 -36.10
CA VAL A 281 5.07 4.36 -34.79
C VAL A 281 5.90 5.51 -34.19
N GLU A 282 7.20 5.47 -34.42
CA GLU A 282 8.15 6.50 -33.99
C GLU A 282 7.83 7.85 -34.64
N GLU A 283 7.47 7.87 -35.93
CA GLU A 283 7.05 9.11 -36.61
C GLU A 283 5.72 9.67 -36.06
N VAL A 284 4.77 8.80 -35.68
CA VAL A 284 3.53 9.24 -35.01
C VAL A 284 3.85 9.88 -33.66
N GLN A 285 4.69 9.22 -32.86
CA GLN A 285 5.09 9.70 -31.53
C GLN A 285 5.79 11.05 -31.62
N GLN A 286 6.76 11.20 -32.54
CA GLN A 286 7.46 12.48 -32.77
C GLN A 286 6.49 13.60 -33.15
N ARG A 287 5.48 13.33 -34.00
CA ARG A 287 4.46 14.33 -34.36
C ARG A 287 3.62 14.75 -33.17
N ARG A 288 3.25 13.81 -32.29
CA ARG A 288 2.49 14.10 -31.06
C ARG A 288 3.31 14.89 -30.06
N GLU A 289 4.57 14.54 -29.86
CA GLU A 289 5.50 15.28 -28.99
C GLU A 289 5.70 16.72 -29.48
N ALA A 290 5.95 16.90 -30.78
CA ALA A 290 6.08 18.22 -31.39
C ALA A 290 4.80 19.06 -31.21
N LYS A 291 3.62 18.44 -31.36
CA LYS A 291 2.34 19.10 -31.12
C LYS A 291 2.14 19.47 -29.65
N ALA A 292 2.43 18.54 -28.73
CA ALA A 292 2.30 18.79 -27.29
C ALA A 292 3.22 19.92 -26.82
N GLU A 293 4.43 20.01 -27.36
CA GLU A 293 5.36 21.10 -27.05
C GLU A 293 4.89 22.44 -27.61
N ALA A 294 4.35 22.46 -28.84
CA ALA A 294 3.74 23.66 -29.41
C ALA A 294 2.54 24.15 -28.57
N ASP A 295 1.68 23.24 -28.12
CA ASP A 295 0.51 23.56 -27.28
C ASP A 295 0.94 24.11 -25.89
N LYS A 296 2.02 23.57 -25.30
CA LYS A 296 2.61 24.11 -24.07
C LYS A 296 3.14 25.52 -24.27
N LEU A 297 3.87 25.77 -25.35
CA LEU A 297 4.40 27.10 -25.67
C LEU A 297 3.27 28.12 -25.84
N ALA A 298 2.22 27.74 -26.57
CA ALA A 298 1.04 28.60 -26.78
C ALA A 298 0.32 28.92 -25.46
N THR A 299 0.21 27.94 -24.56
CA THR A 299 -0.40 28.12 -23.24
C THR A 299 0.45 29.03 -22.35
N ALA A 300 1.78 28.85 -22.35
CA ALA A 300 2.71 29.68 -21.61
C ALA A 300 2.71 31.14 -22.10
N ALA A 301 2.67 31.37 -23.41
CA ALA A 301 2.54 32.70 -24.00
C ALA A 301 1.23 33.39 -23.60
N THR A 302 0.12 32.63 -23.57
CA THR A 302 -1.19 33.15 -23.14
C THR A 302 -1.19 33.56 -21.66
N LEU A 303 -0.61 32.73 -20.79
CA LEU A 303 -0.47 33.00 -19.35
C LEU A 303 0.49 34.16 -19.06
N ALA A 304 1.53 34.33 -19.88
CA ALA A 304 2.44 35.46 -19.79
C ALA A 304 1.77 36.78 -20.19
N ALA A 305 0.93 36.76 -21.23
CA ALA A 305 0.14 37.93 -21.66
C ALA A 305 -0.91 38.35 -20.63
N THR A 306 -1.55 37.40 -19.92
CA THR A 306 -2.52 37.72 -18.85
C THR A 306 -1.86 38.28 -17.58
N LYS A 307 -0.56 38.02 -17.37
CA LYS A 307 0.19 38.56 -16.23
C LYS A 307 0.59 40.04 -16.37
N GLN A 308 0.46 40.62 -17.56
CA GLN A 308 0.78 42.04 -17.82
C GLN A 308 -0.43 42.98 -17.76
N MET A 309 -1.64 42.47 -17.51
CA MET A 309 -2.86 43.27 -17.47
C MET A 309 -3.79 42.83 -16.33
N ASP A 310 -3.37 42.91 -15.06
CA ASP A 310 -4.32 43.22 -13.98
C ASP A 310 -3.65 43.63 -12.66
N ALA A 311 -3.98 44.83 -12.20
CA ALA A 311 -3.80 45.30 -10.84
C ALA A 311 -5.19 45.73 -10.32
N SER A 312 -6.11 44.77 -10.18
CA SER A 312 -7.37 44.97 -9.46
C SER A 312 -7.84 43.65 -8.82
N PRO A 313 -8.35 43.64 -7.57
CA PRO A 313 -8.71 42.41 -6.89
C PRO A 313 -10.14 41.99 -7.24
N GLU A 314 -10.30 41.08 -8.20
CA GLU A 314 -11.57 40.38 -8.42
C GLU A 314 -11.74 39.13 -7.54
N PRO A 315 -12.97 38.81 -7.10
CA PRO A 315 -13.24 37.71 -6.19
C PRO A 315 -13.07 36.35 -6.90
N LYS A 316 -12.19 35.51 -6.36
CA LYS A 316 -11.92 34.15 -6.83
C LYS A 316 -13.20 33.29 -6.77
N LYS A 317 -13.94 33.20 -7.86
CA LYS A 317 -14.93 32.14 -8.07
C LYS A 317 -14.20 30.81 -8.20
N ASN A 318 -14.38 29.93 -7.22
CA ASN A 318 -13.91 28.55 -7.26
C ASN A 318 -14.57 27.81 -8.45
N ARG A 319 -13.97 27.90 -9.63
CA ARG A 319 -14.30 27.06 -10.77
C ARG A 319 -13.75 25.67 -10.43
N ARG A 320 -14.57 24.84 -9.77
CA ARG A 320 -14.29 23.40 -9.63
C ARG A 320 -14.31 22.83 -11.04
N GLU A 321 -13.15 22.78 -11.68
CA GLU A 321 -12.94 21.96 -12.86
C GLU A 321 -13.40 20.55 -12.53
N LYS A 322 -14.30 20.00 -13.36
CA LYS A 322 -14.76 18.62 -13.19
C LYS A 322 -13.52 17.74 -13.34
N ARG A 323 -13.04 17.20 -12.21
CA ARG A 323 -11.94 16.23 -12.20
C ARG A 323 -12.30 15.10 -13.17
N ALA A 324 -11.33 14.69 -13.99
CA ALA A 324 -11.50 13.57 -14.90
C ALA A 324 -12.11 12.36 -14.16
N PRO A 325 -13.00 11.58 -14.80
CA PRO A 325 -13.55 10.38 -14.20
C PRO A 325 -12.41 9.42 -13.83
N GLY A 326 -12.46 8.86 -12.61
CA GLY A 326 -11.42 7.97 -12.08
C GLY A 326 -10.38 8.70 -11.23
N GLY A 327 -10.67 8.92 -9.95
CA GLY A 327 -9.66 9.35 -8.97
C GLY A 327 -8.83 8.16 -8.44
N LEU A 328 -7.64 8.41 -7.91
CA LEU A 328 -6.82 7.43 -7.17
C LEU A 328 -7.14 7.40 -5.67
N SER A 329 -8.18 8.13 -5.22
CA SER A 329 -8.60 8.04 -3.83
C SER A 329 -9.18 6.67 -3.53
N LEU A 330 -8.95 6.18 -2.31
CA LEU A 330 -9.50 4.91 -1.83
C LEU A 330 -10.99 4.77 -2.17
N LYS A 331 -11.80 5.78 -1.85
CA LYS A 331 -13.23 5.82 -2.18
C LYS A 331 -13.55 5.61 -3.66
N ALA A 332 -12.80 6.24 -4.56
CA ALA A 332 -13.04 6.13 -5.99
C ALA A 332 -12.67 4.73 -6.49
N LEU A 333 -11.52 4.22 -6.07
CA LEU A 333 -11.04 2.89 -6.47
C LEU A 333 -11.92 1.77 -5.90
N VAL A 334 -12.33 1.85 -4.63
CA VAL A 334 -13.21 0.85 -4.01
C VAL A 334 -14.56 0.83 -4.71
N LYS A 335 -15.09 2.01 -5.10
CA LYS A 335 -16.32 2.06 -5.90
C LYS A 335 -16.13 1.45 -7.29
N GLU A 336 -15.03 1.77 -7.98
CA GLU A 336 -14.73 1.30 -9.34
C GLU A 336 -14.49 -0.22 -9.38
N TYR A 337 -13.65 -0.76 -8.51
CA TYR A 337 -13.18 -2.14 -8.58
C TYR A 337 -13.93 -3.11 -7.67
N ALA A 338 -14.53 -2.63 -6.57
CA ALA A 338 -15.28 -3.46 -5.63
C ALA A 338 -16.80 -3.23 -5.69
N ASN A 339 -17.27 -2.14 -6.30
CA ASN A 339 -18.65 -1.66 -6.26
C ASN A 339 -19.18 -1.50 -4.82
N ILE A 340 -18.33 -0.98 -3.94
CA ILE A 340 -18.66 -0.70 -2.54
C ILE A 340 -18.59 0.82 -2.35
N ASP A 341 -19.62 1.40 -1.75
CA ASP A 341 -19.60 2.81 -1.33
C ASP A 341 -19.01 2.89 0.08
N ILE A 342 -17.82 3.48 0.19
CA ILE A 342 -17.17 3.77 1.47
C ILE A 342 -17.16 5.27 1.78
N GLN A 343 -16.89 5.63 3.04
CA GLN A 343 -16.83 7.02 3.51
C GLN A 343 -18.13 7.75 3.18
N THR A 344 -19.25 7.13 3.56
CA THR A 344 -20.61 7.64 3.31
C THR A 344 -21.10 8.58 4.41
N GLY A 345 -20.45 8.55 5.58
CA GLY A 345 -20.76 9.36 6.75
C GLY A 345 -20.07 10.73 6.78
N TYR A 346 -20.15 11.39 7.93
CA TYR A 346 -19.43 12.62 8.22
C TYR A 346 -18.02 12.29 8.69
N GLY A 347 -17.01 12.69 7.90
CA GLY A 347 -15.63 12.26 8.11
C GLY A 347 -15.39 10.83 7.64
N HIS A 348 -14.15 10.39 7.72
CA HIS A 348 -13.73 9.03 7.38
C HIS A 348 -13.88 8.11 8.59
N ASN A 349 -13.83 6.82 8.31
CA ASN A 349 -13.86 5.78 9.31
C ASN A 349 -12.76 4.78 8.98
N SER A 350 -11.68 4.84 9.75
CA SER A 350 -10.52 3.96 9.53
C SER A 350 -10.85 2.47 9.45
N LEU A 351 -11.90 1.98 10.11
CA LEU A 351 -12.29 0.57 9.98
C LEU A 351 -12.85 0.26 8.59
N GLU A 352 -13.67 1.17 8.06
CA GLU A 352 -14.24 1.08 6.71
C GLU A 352 -13.14 1.22 5.66
N ASP A 353 -12.17 2.11 5.90
CA ASP A 353 -11.06 2.36 4.99
C ASP A 353 -10.06 1.17 4.99
N ALA A 354 -9.72 0.60 6.14
CA ALA A 354 -8.93 -0.63 6.23
C ALA A 354 -9.59 -1.79 5.46
N PHE A 355 -10.92 -1.90 5.54
CA PHE A 355 -11.69 -2.85 4.74
C PHE A 355 -11.61 -2.55 3.24
N GLY A 356 -11.73 -1.28 2.85
CA GLY A 356 -11.54 -0.84 1.48
C GLY A 356 -10.16 -1.22 0.91
N CYS A 357 -9.10 -0.97 1.68
CA CYS A 357 -7.71 -1.34 1.34
C CYS A 357 -7.58 -2.84 1.09
N ARG A 358 -8.14 -3.66 1.99
CA ARG A 358 -8.19 -5.11 1.85
C ARG A 358 -8.90 -5.53 0.57
N GLU A 359 -10.11 -5.02 0.32
CA GLU A 359 -10.88 -5.37 -0.88
C GLU A 359 -10.12 -4.99 -2.16
N LEU A 360 -9.47 -3.84 -2.20
CA LEU A 360 -8.63 -3.45 -3.34
C LEU A 360 -7.46 -4.42 -3.57
N ALA A 361 -6.72 -4.81 -2.54
CA ALA A 361 -5.62 -5.75 -2.69
C ALA A 361 -6.10 -7.11 -3.22
N ILE A 362 -7.20 -7.64 -2.68
CA ILE A 362 -7.79 -8.90 -3.11
C ILE A 362 -8.35 -8.80 -4.54
N ARG A 363 -9.05 -7.73 -4.88
CA ARG A 363 -9.58 -7.50 -6.24
C ARG A 363 -8.47 -7.35 -7.26
N PHE A 364 -7.38 -6.68 -6.87
CA PHE A 364 -6.21 -6.58 -7.72
C PHE A 364 -5.72 -7.98 -8.05
N ILE A 365 -5.49 -8.84 -7.05
CA ILE A 365 -5.06 -10.24 -7.24
C ILE A 365 -6.04 -11.00 -8.15
N LEU A 366 -7.34 -10.99 -7.84
CA LEU A 366 -8.35 -11.77 -8.56
C LEU A 366 -8.54 -11.36 -10.04
N ALA A 367 -8.05 -10.20 -10.46
CA ALA A 367 -8.00 -9.79 -11.87
C ALA A 367 -6.88 -10.51 -12.66
N GLU A 368 -6.63 -11.79 -12.35
CA GLU A 368 -5.49 -12.65 -12.70
C GLU A 368 -4.89 -12.52 -14.11
N PRO A 369 -5.65 -12.39 -15.21
CA PRO A 369 -5.06 -12.24 -16.55
C PRO A 369 -4.21 -10.97 -16.67
N GLU A 370 -4.67 -9.88 -16.06
CA GLU A 370 -3.98 -8.59 -16.10
C GLU A 370 -2.82 -8.55 -15.12
N VAL A 371 -2.95 -9.14 -13.92
CA VAL A 371 -1.87 -9.15 -12.93
C VAL A 371 -0.69 -9.99 -13.39
N SER A 372 -0.94 -11.17 -13.96
CA SER A 372 0.15 -12.01 -14.48
C SER A 372 0.89 -11.33 -15.64
N GLN A 373 0.17 -10.69 -16.57
CA GLN A 373 0.78 -9.91 -17.65
C GLN A 373 1.49 -8.64 -17.16
N TYR A 374 0.95 -8.01 -16.11
CA TYR A 374 1.52 -6.81 -15.50
C TYR A 374 2.78 -7.12 -14.71
N LEU A 375 2.75 -8.15 -13.85
CA LEU A 375 3.91 -8.64 -13.11
C LEU A 375 5.01 -9.16 -14.05
N ALA A 376 4.64 -9.76 -15.19
CA ALA A 376 5.60 -10.13 -16.23
C ALA A 376 6.32 -8.89 -16.80
N ARG A 377 5.60 -7.80 -17.07
CA ARG A 377 6.18 -6.53 -17.54
C ARG A 377 7.05 -5.85 -16.48
N CYS A 378 6.68 -5.91 -15.21
CA CYS A 378 7.47 -5.31 -14.12
C CYS A 378 8.75 -6.10 -13.78
N ASN A 379 8.85 -7.36 -14.20
CA ASN A 379 10.05 -8.19 -14.03
C ASN A 379 11.00 -8.13 -15.23
N GLU A 380 10.67 -7.39 -16.28
CA GLU A 380 11.67 -7.09 -17.31
C GLU A 380 12.74 -6.19 -16.69
N PRO A 381 14.02 -6.55 -16.76
CA PRO A 381 15.09 -5.69 -16.27
C PRO A 381 14.92 -4.34 -16.96
N CYS A 382 14.87 -3.27 -16.17
CA CYS A 382 14.95 -1.92 -16.69
C CYS A 382 16.26 -1.89 -17.49
N ASP A 383 16.17 -1.81 -18.83
CA ASP A 383 17.33 -1.67 -19.70
C ASP A 383 18.10 -0.43 -19.23
N THR A 384 19.11 -0.64 -18.41
CA THR A 384 20.16 0.34 -18.19
C THR A 384 20.97 0.31 -19.47
N SER A 385 20.57 1.19 -20.39
CA SER A 385 21.29 1.66 -21.57
C SER A 385 22.80 1.46 -21.51
#